data_AF-U9TGK3-F1
#
_entry.id   AF-U9TGK3-F1
#
_cell.length_a   1.000
_cell.length_b   1.000
_cell.length_c   1.000
_cell.angle_alpha   90.00
_cell.angle_beta   90.00
_cell.angle_gamma   90.00
#
_symmetry.space_group_name_H-M   'P 1'
#
loop_
_entity.id
_entity.type
_entity.pdbx_description
1 polymer ?
#
loop_
_entity_poly.entity_id
_entity_poly.type
_entity_poly.pdbx_seq_one_letter_code
_entity_poly.pdbx_strand_id
1 'polypeptide(L)'
;FFFLFYPLFFRYVRDLRLIEEYFINPIKQAEEKHRKHIVPENLNKVFNSISYFLFIHEVISNCLNERQENQFPLVRSISDILLSYVWVFRAYAPYLIHYEDALRELDESIRKKDKLGRLVRKQQKSPSCRNMPLTTYLLKPFQRLLKYPLLITNLLKGTDKDGFDYDKTVSLKLKLDEVLADVEEQKREHDNMERLRELETRIHGLGQFRLAINNRQLLKESPACQTSFTLKKQPSLRKSLTVMSSPTLNQKRHSVRNLYTLECNDIVLLAERTGATKDGHPVYKLVSRPPSPIDDEPVMVHTRPEDSGVYYED
;
A
#
# COMPACT_ATOMS: atom_id res chain seq x y z
N PHE A 1 -16.00 23.32 21.38
CA PHE A 1 -15.22 22.46 20.47
C PHE A 1 -14.48 23.25 19.38
N PHE A 2 -15.17 24.11 18.62
CA PHE A 2 -14.58 24.92 17.54
C PHE A 2 -13.24 25.62 17.88
N PHE A 3 -13.17 26.30 19.02
CA PHE A 3 -11.96 27.00 19.49
C PHE A 3 -10.73 26.10 19.74
N LEU A 4 -10.92 24.80 19.99
CA LEU A 4 -9.80 23.84 20.11
C LEU A 4 -9.41 23.25 18.75
N PHE A 5 -10.38 23.14 17.84
CA PHE A 5 -10.22 22.48 16.54
C PHE A 5 -9.64 23.42 15.47
N TYR A 6 -10.10 24.66 15.42
CA TYR A 6 -9.70 25.65 14.44
C TYR A 6 -8.18 25.96 14.46
N PRO A 7 -7.53 26.18 15.63
CA PRO A 7 -6.08 26.39 15.68
C PRO A 7 -5.27 25.21 15.17
N LEU A 8 -5.78 23.98 15.34
CA LEU A 8 -5.12 22.76 14.85
C LEU A 8 -5.19 22.63 13.32
N PHE A 9 -6.27 23.10 12.69
CA PHE A 9 -6.37 23.20 11.23
C PHE A 9 -5.41 24.26 10.68
N PHE A 10 -5.45 25.47 11.26
CA PHE A 10 -4.60 26.58 10.81
C PHE A 10 -3.10 26.29 10.95
N ARG A 11 -2.70 25.64 12.05
CA ARG A 11 -1.30 25.23 12.24
C ARG A 11 -0.84 24.21 11.21
N TYR A 12 -1.71 23.28 10.81
CA TYR A 12 -1.37 22.29 9.79
C TYR A 12 -1.22 22.92 8.40
N VAL A 13 -2.15 23.82 8.02
CA VAL A 13 -2.03 24.61 6.77
C VAL A 13 -0.72 25.39 6.74
N ARG A 14 -0.36 26.06 7.86
CA ARG A 14 0.90 26.79 7.97
C ARG A 14 2.12 25.87 7.78
N ASP A 15 2.10 24.69 8.38
CA ASP A 15 3.18 23.71 8.24
C ASP A 15 3.29 23.20 6.79
N LEU A 16 2.16 22.97 6.10
CA LEU A 16 2.16 22.59 4.66
C LEU A 16 2.67 23.72 3.78
N ARG A 17 2.22 24.96 4.03
CA ARG A 17 2.64 26.16 3.29
C ARG A 17 4.14 26.39 3.42
N LEU A 18 4.70 26.14 4.61
CA LEU A 18 6.15 26.18 4.81
C LEU A 18 6.87 25.18 3.89
N ILE A 19 6.36 23.96 3.75
CA ILE A 19 6.95 22.97 2.84
C ILE A 19 6.90 23.47 1.39
N GLU A 20 5.74 23.98 0.97
CA GLU A 20 5.54 24.49 -0.38
C GLU A 20 6.49 25.67 -0.70
N GLU A 21 6.52 26.68 0.16
CA GLU A 21 7.26 27.93 -0.06
C GLU A 21 8.78 27.77 0.07
N TYR A 22 9.25 26.98 1.05
CA TYR A 22 10.68 26.90 1.36
C TYR A 22 11.38 25.70 0.75
N PHE A 23 10.65 24.67 0.32
CA PHE A 23 11.25 23.48 -0.28
C PHE A 23 10.76 23.26 -1.70
N ILE A 24 9.46 23.06 -1.91
CA ILE A 24 8.91 22.66 -3.23
C ILE A 24 9.13 23.76 -4.27
N ASN A 25 8.73 25.00 -3.99
CA ASN A 25 8.85 26.13 -4.92
C ASN A 25 10.32 26.43 -5.31
N PRO A 26 11.28 26.53 -4.37
CA PRO A 26 12.67 26.75 -4.72
C PRO A 26 13.29 25.60 -5.51
N ILE A 27 12.85 24.36 -5.28
CA ILE A 27 13.30 23.19 -6.05
C ILE A 27 12.75 23.30 -7.48
N LYS A 28 11.45 23.54 -7.67
CA LYS A 28 10.83 23.73 -8.99
C LYS A 28 11.48 24.88 -9.78
N GLN A 29 11.71 26.02 -9.15
CA GLN A 29 12.42 27.15 -9.75
C GLN A 29 13.85 26.80 -10.19
N ALA A 30 14.55 25.96 -9.42
CA ALA A 30 15.87 25.48 -9.80
C ALA A 30 15.82 24.53 -11.00
N GLU A 31 14.80 23.67 -11.09
CA GLU A 31 14.59 22.78 -12.23
C GLU A 31 14.30 23.55 -13.51
N GLU A 32 13.44 24.56 -13.44
CA GLU A 32 13.10 25.46 -14.55
C GLU A 32 14.34 26.23 -15.02
N LYS A 33 15.07 26.86 -14.09
CA LYS A 33 16.28 27.64 -14.39
C LYS A 33 17.36 26.80 -15.06
N HIS A 34 17.49 25.54 -14.67
CA HIS A 34 18.52 24.63 -15.20
C HIS A 34 18.01 23.69 -16.29
N ARG A 35 16.72 23.79 -16.68
CA ARG A 35 16.03 22.90 -17.62
C ARG A 35 16.35 21.42 -17.38
N LYS A 36 16.37 21.01 -16.12
CA LYS A 36 16.75 19.66 -15.71
C LYS A 36 15.97 19.26 -14.47
N HIS A 37 15.26 18.14 -14.57
CA HIS A 37 14.64 17.48 -13.43
C HIS A 37 15.71 16.94 -12.48
N ILE A 38 15.60 17.28 -11.21
CA ILE A 38 16.51 16.88 -10.13
C ILE A 38 15.79 16.11 -9.02
N VAL A 39 14.46 16.16 -8.96
CA VAL A 39 13.66 15.45 -7.97
C VAL A 39 13.44 14.00 -8.43
N PRO A 40 13.75 12.99 -7.61
CA PRO A 40 13.40 11.61 -7.89
C PRO A 40 11.88 11.37 -7.96
N GLU A 41 11.46 10.27 -8.59
CA GLU A 41 10.05 10.02 -8.92
C GLU A 41 9.13 9.97 -7.69
N ASN A 42 9.48 9.18 -6.66
CA ASN A 42 8.61 9.02 -5.49
C ASN A 42 8.55 10.31 -4.67
N LEU A 43 9.70 11.00 -4.52
CA LEU A 43 9.72 12.30 -3.88
C LEU A 43 8.86 13.35 -4.62
N ASN A 44 8.85 13.33 -5.95
CA ASN A 44 8.00 14.22 -6.73
C ASN A 44 6.51 13.93 -6.51
N LYS A 45 6.11 12.65 -6.44
CA LYS A 45 4.73 12.25 -6.10
C LYS A 45 4.31 12.72 -4.70
N VAL A 46 5.22 12.62 -3.73
CA VAL A 46 5.02 13.14 -2.36
C VAL A 46 4.87 14.66 -2.36
N PHE A 47 5.70 15.39 -3.11
CA PHE A 47 5.57 16.85 -3.23
C PHE A 47 4.25 17.27 -3.86
N ASN A 48 3.83 16.63 -4.95
CA ASN A 48 2.54 16.93 -5.59
C ASN A 48 1.36 16.68 -4.63
N SER A 49 1.42 15.60 -3.86
CA SER A 49 0.43 15.30 -2.82
C SER A 49 0.39 16.38 -1.74
N ILE A 50 1.54 16.91 -1.31
CA ILE A 50 1.62 18.02 -0.34
C ILE A 50 1.00 19.30 -0.90
N SER A 51 1.32 19.67 -2.14
CA SER A 51 0.72 20.83 -2.80
C SER A 51 -0.81 20.70 -2.88
N TYR A 52 -1.30 19.49 -3.17
CA TYR A 52 -2.73 19.19 -3.18
C TYR A 52 -3.35 19.31 -1.77
N PHE A 53 -2.70 18.75 -0.74
CA PHE A 53 -3.17 18.91 0.64
C PHE A 53 -3.22 20.38 1.08
N LEU A 54 -2.22 21.17 0.70
CA LEU A 54 -2.21 22.59 1.02
C LEU A 54 -3.46 23.28 0.46
N PHE A 55 -3.72 23.09 -0.84
CA PHE A 55 -4.88 23.65 -1.51
C PHE A 55 -6.20 23.28 -0.81
N ILE A 56 -6.42 21.99 -0.53
CA ILE A 56 -7.68 21.52 0.08
C ILE A 56 -7.85 22.07 1.50
N HIS A 57 -6.79 22.03 2.31
CA HIS A 57 -6.91 22.46 3.69
C HIS A 57 -7.00 23.98 3.81
N GLU A 58 -6.49 24.74 2.83
CA GLU A 58 -6.78 26.17 2.70
C GLU A 58 -8.26 26.41 2.41
N VAL A 59 -8.86 25.67 1.46
CA VAL A 59 -10.30 25.76 1.16
C VAL A 59 -11.14 25.46 2.41
N ILE A 60 -10.84 24.37 3.12
CA ILE A 60 -11.56 24.01 4.36
C ILE A 60 -11.36 25.10 5.42
N SER A 61 -10.13 25.61 5.59
CA SER A 61 -9.85 26.65 6.57
C SER A 61 -10.57 27.95 6.28
N ASN A 62 -10.70 28.34 5.00
CA ASN A 62 -11.47 29.51 4.58
C ASN A 62 -12.96 29.33 4.87
N CYS A 63 -13.53 28.17 4.56
CA CYS A 63 -14.93 27.86 4.90
C CYS A 63 -15.19 27.94 6.41
N LEU A 64 -14.26 27.41 7.22
CA LEU A 64 -14.36 27.49 8.68
C LEU A 64 -14.21 28.93 9.19
N ASN A 65 -13.36 29.74 8.57
CA ASN A 65 -13.15 31.13 8.94
C ASN A 65 -14.38 31.98 8.62
N GLU A 66 -14.95 31.84 7.42
CA GLU A 66 -16.19 32.50 7.03
C GLU A 66 -17.35 32.13 7.96
N ARG A 67 -17.44 30.84 8.34
CA ARG A 67 -18.43 30.37 9.33
C ARG A 67 -18.25 31.04 10.70
N GLN A 68 -17.00 31.20 11.14
CA GLN A 68 -16.69 31.86 12.40
C GLN A 68 -17.07 33.34 12.38
N GLU A 69 -16.77 34.05 11.30
CA GLU A 69 -17.10 35.46 11.12
C GLU A 69 -18.61 35.68 11.11
N ASN A 70 -19.35 34.85 10.38
CA ASN A 70 -20.81 34.96 10.25
C ASN A 70 -21.59 34.54 11.51
N GLN A 71 -21.05 33.63 12.33
CA GLN A 71 -21.73 33.08 13.50
C GLN A 71 -21.11 33.51 14.84
N PHE A 72 -20.25 34.53 14.82
CA PHE A 72 -19.64 35.05 16.04
C PHE A 72 -20.73 35.50 17.05
N PRO A 73 -20.63 35.19 18.35
CA PRO A 73 -19.52 34.51 19.05
C PRO A 73 -19.64 32.98 19.13
N LEU A 74 -20.73 32.37 18.65
CA LEU A 74 -21.02 30.95 18.81
C LEU A 74 -21.28 30.27 17.46
N VAL A 75 -20.27 29.54 16.99
CA VAL A 75 -20.41 28.63 15.84
C VAL A 75 -21.28 27.44 16.22
N ARG A 76 -22.42 27.29 15.54
CA ARG A 76 -23.42 26.25 15.88
C ARG A 76 -23.10 24.89 15.27
N SER A 77 -22.43 24.85 14.12
CA SER A 77 -22.07 23.61 13.41
C SER A 77 -20.86 23.82 12.51
N ILE A 78 -20.01 22.78 12.48
CA ILE A 78 -18.93 22.61 11.50
C ILE A 78 -18.98 21.25 10.80
N SER A 79 -19.92 20.38 11.20
CA SER A 79 -20.03 19.02 10.72
C SER A 79 -20.38 18.99 9.23
N ASP A 80 -21.22 19.95 8.79
CA ASP A 80 -21.61 20.14 7.39
C ASP A 80 -20.42 20.47 6.47
N ILE A 81 -19.55 21.39 6.92
CA ILE A 81 -18.35 21.79 6.18
C ILE A 81 -17.43 20.57 6.06
N LEU A 82 -17.12 19.90 7.16
CA LEU A 82 -16.20 18.77 7.14
C LEU A 82 -16.74 17.58 6.34
N LEU A 83 -18.05 17.32 6.42
CA LEU A 83 -18.72 16.25 5.68
C LEU A 83 -18.62 16.49 4.16
N SER A 84 -18.67 17.75 3.72
CA SER A 84 -18.54 18.11 2.30
C SER A 84 -17.14 17.80 1.74
N TYR A 85 -16.11 17.78 2.58
CA TYR A 85 -14.71 17.59 2.17
C TYR A 85 -14.08 16.26 2.64
N VAL A 86 -14.77 15.44 3.43
CA VAL A 86 -14.19 14.22 4.04
C VAL A 86 -13.62 13.24 3.00
N TRP A 87 -14.28 13.13 1.85
CA TRP A 87 -13.87 12.27 0.73
C TRP A 87 -12.48 12.59 0.19
N VAL A 88 -12.08 13.86 0.32
CA VAL A 88 -10.81 14.36 -0.19
C VAL A 88 -9.63 13.74 0.57
N PHE A 89 -9.85 13.20 1.78
CA PHE A 89 -8.82 12.49 2.53
C PHE A 89 -8.36 11.18 1.86
N ARG A 90 -9.08 10.67 0.85
CA ARG A 90 -8.59 9.59 -0.02
C ARG A 90 -7.26 9.92 -0.70
N ALA A 91 -7.01 11.20 -0.95
CA ALA A 91 -5.75 11.65 -1.54
C ALA A 91 -4.52 11.42 -0.63
N TYR A 92 -4.71 11.01 0.63
CA TYR A 92 -3.60 10.56 1.46
C TYR A 92 -3.05 9.19 1.04
N ALA A 93 -3.83 8.34 0.36
CA ALA A 93 -3.35 7.03 -0.12
C ALA A 93 -2.07 7.12 -0.98
N PRO A 94 -2.03 7.88 -2.11
CA PRO A 94 -0.81 8.00 -2.92
C PRO A 94 0.36 8.60 -2.15
N TYR A 95 0.09 9.49 -1.18
CA TYR A 95 1.13 10.03 -0.32
C TYR A 95 1.79 8.94 0.53
N LEU A 96 0.98 8.10 1.20
CA LEU A 96 1.49 7.04 2.07
C LEU A 96 2.20 5.94 1.29
N ILE A 97 1.70 5.62 0.09
CA ILE A 97 2.30 4.65 -0.82
C ILE A 97 3.75 5.03 -1.15
N HIS A 98 4.01 6.29 -1.50
CA HIS A 98 5.33 6.74 -1.95
C HIS A 98 6.21 7.31 -0.83
N TYR A 99 5.68 7.41 0.40
CA TYR A 99 6.35 8.11 1.50
C TYR A 99 7.72 7.53 1.85
N GLU A 100 7.80 6.21 2.04
CA GLU A 100 9.05 5.56 2.49
C GLU A 100 10.14 5.63 1.44
N ASP A 101 9.81 5.39 0.18
CA ASP A 101 10.75 5.48 -0.93
C ASP A 101 11.20 6.93 -1.16
N ALA A 102 10.28 7.91 -1.05
CA ALA A 102 10.63 9.32 -1.11
C ALA A 102 11.61 9.74 -0.02
N LEU A 103 11.46 9.21 1.21
CA LEU A 103 12.43 9.45 2.29
C LEU A 103 13.80 8.86 1.95
N ARG A 104 13.84 7.63 1.43
CA ARG A 104 15.10 6.98 1.01
C ARG A 104 15.80 7.77 -0.09
N GLU A 105 15.06 8.19 -1.11
CA GLU A 105 15.55 9.03 -2.21
C GLU A 105 16.10 10.37 -1.70
N LEU A 106 15.38 11.03 -0.79
CA LEU A 106 15.80 12.28 -0.19
C LEU A 106 17.10 12.13 0.63
N ASP A 107 17.16 11.10 1.47
CA ASP A 107 18.35 10.82 2.29
C ASP A 107 19.57 10.49 1.43
N GLU A 108 19.37 9.73 0.34
CA GLU A 108 20.41 9.47 -0.63
C GLU A 108 20.93 10.74 -1.30
N SER A 109 20.05 11.63 -1.76
CA SER A 109 20.44 12.92 -2.35
C SER A 109 21.20 13.80 -1.36
N ILE A 110 20.75 13.85 -0.10
CA ILE A 110 21.40 14.57 1.00
C ILE A 110 22.79 14.00 1.31
N ARG A 111 22.96 12.67 1.26
CA ARG A 111 24.24 11.97 1.49
C ARG A 111 25.21 12.16 0.34
N LYS A 112 24.74 11.97 -0.91
CA LYS A 112 25.51 12.18 -2.14
C LYS A 112 25.86 13.66 -2.38
N LYS A 113 25.20 14.57 -1.65
CA LYS A 113 25.31 16.03 -1.82
C LYS A 113 25.10 16.43 -3.26
N ASP A 114 24.13 15.81 -3.94
CA ASP A 114 23.77 16.17 -5.30
C ASP A 114 23.06 17.55 -5.36
N LYS A 115 22.54 17.94 -6.52
CA LYS A 115 21.86 19.25 -6.65
C LYS A 115 20.69 19.38 -5.69
N LEU A 116 19.84 18.36 -5.58
CA LEU A 116 18.68 18.32 -4.69
C LEU A 116 19.14 18.40 -3.22
N GLY A 117 20.05 17.52 -2.80
CA GLY A 117 20.55 17.46 -1.43
C GLY A 117 21.21 18.76 -0.98
N ARG A 118 21.94 19.46 -1.87
CA ARG A 118 22.50 20.78 -1.58
C ARG A 118 21.43 21.86 -1.43
N LEU A 119 20.39 21.85 -2.27
CA LEU A 119 19.27 22.79 -2.15
C LEU A 119 18.52 22.57 -0.84
N VAL A 120 18.15 21.33 -0.51
CA VAL A 120 17.47 21.00 0.74
C VAL A 120 18.30 21.45 1.96
N ARG A 121 19.59 21.11 2.00
CA ARG A 121 20.48 21.56 3.09
C ARG A 121 20.60 23.08 3.19
N LYS A 122 20.57 23.80 2.07
CA LYS A 122 20.57 25.26 2.07
C LYS A 122 19.28 25.80 2.68
N GLN A 123 18.13 25.26 2.29
CA GLN A 123 16.83 25.73 2.79
C GLN A 123 16.60 25.41 4.27
N GLN A 124 17.06 24.26 4.74
CA GLN A 124 16.99 23.88 6.16
C GLN A 124 17.72 24.85 7.11
N LYS A 125 18.72 25.58 6.61
CA LYS A 125 19.43 26.61 7.37
C LYS A 125 18.67 27.93 7.48
N SER A 126 17.58 28.09 6.73
CA SER A 126 16.72 29.27 6.85
C SER A 126 16.05 29.29 8.22
N PRO A 127 16.06 30.43 8.95
CA PRO A 127 15.36 30.57 10.22
C PRO A 127 13.86 30.23 10.12
N SER A 128 13.26 30.49 8.95
CA SER A 128 11.86 30.16 8.66
C SER A 128 11.56 28.66 8.72
N CYS A 129 12.55 27.80 8.46
CA CYS A 129 12.41 26.34 8.55
C CYS A 129 12.55 25.81 9.98
N ARG A 130 12.72 26.69 10.99
CA ARG A 130 12.91 26.35 12.40
C ARG A 130 14.04 25.33 12.65
N ASN A 131 15.04 25.31 11.76
CA ASN A 131 16.14 24.35 11.76
C ASN A 131 15.72 22.87 11.79
N MET A 132 14.49 22.53 11.38
CA MET A 132 14.05 21.13 11.34
C MET A 132 14.38 20.47 10.00
N PRO A 133 14.69 19.16 10.00
CA PRO A 133 14.84 18.41 8.78
C PRO A 133 13.58 18.43 7.89
N LEU A 134 13.74 18.38 6.55
CA LEU A 134 12.59 18.26 5.64
C LEU A 134 11.81 16.98 5.94
N THR A 135 12.50 15.89 6.27
CA THR A 135 11.90 14.62 6.70
C THR A 135 10.92 14.77 7.86
N THR A 136 11.21 15.66 8.82
CA THR A 136 10.30 15.96 9.95
C THR A 136 9.02 16.65 9.48
N TYR A 137 9.11 17.53 8.48
CA TYR A 137 7.93 18.16 7.89
C TYR A 137 7.12 17.18 7.05
N LEU A 138 7.79 16.30 6.29
CA LEU A 138 7.13 15.23 5.53
C LEU A 138 6.42 14.23 6.47
N LEU A 139 6.79 14.09 7.74
CA LEU A 139 6.01 13.23 8.64
C LEU A 139 4.62 13.81 9.00
N LYS A 140 4.42 15.13 8.85
CA LYS A 140 3.23 15.83 9.35
C LYS A 140 1.92 15.38 8.70
N PRO A 141 1.81 15.16 7.37
CA PRO A 141 0.59 14.65 6.77
C PRO A 141 0.15 13.30 7.33
N PHE A 142 1.07 12.36 7.52
CA PHE A 142 0.75 11.08 8.16
C PHE A 142 0.23 11.27 9.59
N GLN A 143 0.93 12.06 10.41
CA GLN A 143 0.49 12.38 11.77
C GLN A 143 -0.87 13.10 11.80
N ARG A 144 -1.17 13.91 10.79
CA ARG A 144 -2.44 14.61 10.68
C ARG A 144 -3.58 13.64 10.39
N LEU A 145 -3.36 12.70 9.48
CA LEU A 145 -4.33 11.66 9.13
C LEU A 145 -4.75 10.85 10.39
N LEU A 146 -3.77 10.45 11.20
CA LEU A 146 -4.01 9.72 12.46
C LEU A 146 -4.81 10.52 13.50
N LYS A 147 -4.82 11.85 13.42
CA LYS A 147 -5.56 12.70 14.36
C LYS A 147 -7.01 12.87 13.99
N TYR A 148 -7.40 12.69 12.72
CA TYR A 148 -8.78 12.93 12.29
C TYR A 148 -9.82 12.09 13.03
N PRO A 149 -9.64 10.77 13.22
CA PRO A 149 -10.57 9.96 13.99
C PRO A 149 -10.79 10.50 15.40
N LEU A 150 -9.72 10.92 16.07
CA LEU A 150 -9.76 11.46 17.43
C LEU A 150 -10.51 12.79 17.48
N LEU A 151 -10.20 13.68 16.54
CA LEU A 151 -10.85 15.01 16.46
C LEU A 151 -12.34 14.87 16.20
N ILE A 152 -12.76 14.06 15.23
CA ILE A 152 -14.18 13.87 14.90
C ILE A 152 -14.92 13.10 16.00
N THR A 153 -14.27 12.14 16.66
CA THR A 153 -14.85 11.47 17.83
C THR A 153 -15.10 12.45 18.97
N ASN A 154 -14.15 13.36 19.22
CA ASN A 154 -14.32 14.39 20.24
C ASN A 154 -15.40 15.42 19.85
N LEU A 155 -15.57 15.72 18.55
CA LEU A 155 -16.67 16.55 18.05
C LEU A 155 -18.00 15.88 18.38
N LEU A 156 -18.16 14.60 18.03
CA LEU A 156 -19.38 13.83 18.27
C LEU A 156 -19.73 13.75 19.76
N LYS A 157 -18.74 13.48 20.63
CA LYS A 157 -18.94 13.44 22.08
C LYS A 157 -19.39 14.79 22.66
N GLY A 158 -18.95 15.89 22.05
CA GLY A 158 -19.30 17.24 22.47
C GLY A 158 -20.56 17.80 21.80
N THR A 159 -21.22 17.03 20.93
CA THR A 159 -22.44 17.43 20.22
C THR A 159 -23.65 16.87 20.96
N ASP A 160 -24.65 17.72 21.21
CA ASP A 160 -25.90 17.32 21.86
C ASP A 160 -26.65 16.30 20.98
N LYS A 161 -27.12 15.21 21.59
CA LYS A 161 -27.77 14.09 20.87
C LYS A 161 -29.12 14.47 20.29
N ASP A 162 -29.83 15.36 20.97
CA ASP A 162 -31.12 15.88 20.51
C ASP A 162 -30.94 17.18 19.70
N GLY A 163 -29.69 17.58 19.47
CA GLY A 163 -29.31 18.79 18.74
C GLY A 163 -29.34 18.60 17.22
N PHE A 164 -29.63 19.68 16.50
CA PHE A 164 -29.77 19.68 15.03
C PHE A 164 -28.49 19.26 14.26
N ASP A 165 -27.31 19.28 14.88
CA ASP A 165 -26.03 18.91 14.24
C ASP A 165 -25.66 17.43 14.43
N TYR A 166 -26.32 16.73 15.35
CA TYR A 166 -25.93 15.38 15.77
C TYR A 166 -25.85 14.40 14.60
N ASP A 167 -26.92 14.31 13.79
CA ASP A 167 -26.99 13.40 12.65
C ASP A 167 -25.89 13.66 11.62
N LYS A 168 -25.53 14.94 11.41
CA LYS A 168 -24.44 15.32 10.51
C LYS A 168 -23.10 14.91 11.09
N THR A 169 -22.90 15.07 12.40
CA THR A 169 -21.67 14.65 13.07
C THR A 169 -21.50 13.13 13.07
N VAL A 170 -22.58 12.37 13.27
CA VAL A 170 -22.59 10.91 13.14
C VAL A 170 -22.22 10.51 11.71
N SER A 171 -22.89 11.12 10.72
CA SER A 171 -22.60 10.86 9.30
C SER A 171 -21.15 11.17 8.94
N LEU A 172 -20.59 12.28 9.44
CA LEU A 172 -19.19 12.64 9.28
C LEU A 172 -18.25 11.59 9.86
N LYS A 173 -18.55 11.07 11.06
CA LYS A 173 -17.73 10.03 11.68
C LYS A 173 -17.71 8.75 10.84
N LEU A 174 -18.88 8.26 10.43
CA LEU A 174 -19.00 7.06 9.59
C LEU A 174 -18.27 7.23 8.26
N LYS A 175 -18.45 8.38 7.61
CA LYS A 175 -17.83 8.68 6.32
C LYS A 175 -16.31 8.78 6.42
N LEU A 176 -15.81 9.36 7.51
CA LEU A 176 -14.38 9.42 7.79
C LEU A 176 -13.79 8.02 7.97
N ASP A 177 -14.45 7.16 8.74
CA ASP A 177 -13.97 5.79 8.97
C ASP A 177 -13.89 4.99 7.66
N GLU A 178 -14.91 5.10 6.80
CA GLU A 178 -14.92 4.47 5.48
C GLU A 178 -13.78 4.98 4.60
N VAL A 179 -13.55 6.30 4.57
CA VAL A 179 -12.45 6.89 3.78
C VAL A 179 -11.09 6.43 4.29
N LEU A 180 -10.91 6.31 5.61
CA LEU A 180 -9.64 5.85 6.18
C LEU A 180 -9.39 4.36 5.91
N ALA A 181 -10.44 3.53 6.00
CA ALA A 181 -10.35 2.12 5.62
C ALA A 181 -9.97 1.95 4.14
N ASP A 182 -10.55 2.76 3.26
CA ASP A 182 -10.18 2.78 1.83
C ASP A 182 -8.73 3.22 1.59
N VAL A 183 -8.24 4.23 2.33
CA VAL A 183 -6.82 4.64 2.26
C VAL A 183 -5.88 3.52 2.72
N GLU A 184 -6.21 2.81 3.79
CA GLU A 184 -5.44 1.68 4.29
C GLU A 184 -5.45 0.51 3.28
N GLU A 185 -6.62 0.23 2.70
CA GLU A 185 -6.79 -0.81 1.69
C GLU A 185 -5.95 -0.51 0.43
N GLN A 186 -5.98 0.73 -0.08
CA GLN A 186 -5.16 1.12 -1.23
C GLN A 186 -3.66 0.97 -0.97
N LYS A 187 -3.19 1.32 0.25
CA LYS A 187 -1.80 1.08 0.66
C LYS A 187 -1.50 -0.42 0.66
N ARG A 188 -2.39 -1.22 1.26
CA ARG A 188 -2.23 -2.68 1.38
C ARG A 188 -2.20 -3.36 0.01
N GLU A 189 -3.08 -2.97 -0.91
CA GLU A 189 -3.11 -3.45 -2.29
C GLU A 189 -1.83 -3.10 -3.04
N HIS A 190 -1.34 -1.86 -2.89
CA HIS A 190 -0.08 -1.44 -3.49
C HIS A 190 1.10 -2.28 -2.96
N ASP A 191 1.22 -2.44 -1.64
CA ASP A 191 2.32 -3.19 -1.04
C ASP A 191 2.27 -4.68 -1.43
N ASN A 192 1.06 -5.25 -1.52
CA ASN A 192 0.86 -6.60 -2.04
C ASN A 192 1.26 -6.73 -3.52
N MET A 193 0.90 -5.74 -4.35
CA MET A 193 1.28 -5.71 -5.76
C MET A 193 2.80 -5.66 -5.93
N GLU A 194 3.49 -4.81 -5.16
CA GLU A 194 4.96 -4.73 -5.17
C GLU A 194 5.60 -6.06 -4.75
N ARG A 195 5.08 -6.70 -3.70
CA ARG A 195 5.55 -8.02 -3.26
C ARG A 195 5.38 -9.09 -4.35
N LEU A 196 4.26 -9.08 -5.08
CA LEU A 196 4.03 -10.01 -6.18
C LEU A 196 4.97 -9.71 -7.36
N ARG A 197 5.21 -8.43 -7.69
CA ARG A 197 6.17 -8.04 -8.74
C ARG A 197 7.57 -8.52 -8.39
N GLU A 198 8.00 -8.32 -7.14
CA GLU A 198 9.28 -8.79 -6.67
C GLU A 198 9.38 -10.32 -6.77
N LEU A 199 8.37 -11.05 -6.31
CA LEU A 199 8.33 -12.51 -6.43
C LEU A 199 8.37 -12.97 -7.91
N GLU A 200 7.65 -12.29 -8.80
CA GLU A 200 7.63 -12.56 -10.24
C GLU A 200 9.05 -12.50 -10.84
N THR A 201 9.88 -11.51 -10.43
CA THR A 201 11.27 -11.42 -10.89
C THR A 201 12.17 -12.56 -10.40
N ARG A 202 11.80 -13.22 -9.29
CA ARG A 202 12.54 -14.34 -8.68
C ARG A 202 12.16 -15.70 -9.24
N ILE A 203 11.13 -15.80 -10.09
CA ILE A 203 10.66 -17.06 -10.67
C ILE A 203 11.03 -17.13 -12.15
N HIS A 204 11.91 -18.07 -12.48
CA HIS A 204 12.26 -18.37 -13.87
C HIS A 204 11.28 -19.37 -14.49
N GLY A 205 10.91 -19.16 -15.76
CA GLY A 205 10.05 -20.08 -16.51
C GLY A 205 8.55 -19.73 -16.49
N LEU A 206 8.17 -18.54 -16.02
CA LEU A 206 6.78 -18.06 -16.09
C LEU A 206 6.29 -17.81 -17.53
N GLY A 207 7.21 -17.52 -18.46
CA GLY A 207 6.84 -17.22 -19.85
C GLY A 207 5.98 -15.95 -19.93
N GLN A 208 4.77 -16.06 -20.48
CA GLN A 208 3.80 -14.95 -20.57
C GLN A 208 2.90 -14.82 -19.34
N PHE A 209 2.94 -15.78 -18.41
CA PHE A 209 2.10 -15.75 -17.23
C PHE A 209 2.52 -14.62 -16.29
N ARG A 210 1.57 -13.78 -15.92
CA ARG A 210 1.78 -12.67 -14.98
C ARG A 210 1.35 -13.07 -13.59
N LEU A 211 2.29 -13.06 -12.65
CA LEU A 211 1.98 -13.31 -11.25
C LEU A 211 1.36 -12.07 -10.61
N ALA A 212 1.93 -10.88 -10.86
CA ALA A 212 1.45 -9.63 -10.29
C ALA A 212 0.23 -9.09 -11.07
N ILE A 213 -0.96 -9.49 -10.65
CA ILE A 213 -2.24 -9.00 -11.14
C ILE A 213 -3.10 -8.49 -9.98
N ASN A 214 -4.12 -7.68 -10.30
CA ASN A 214 -5.07 -7.18 -9.31
C ASN A 214 -5.79 -8.36 -8.63
N ASN A 215 -6.15 -8.19 -7.35
CA ASN A 215 -6.85 -9.18 -6.51
C ASN A 215 -6.09 -10.49 -6.20
N ARG A 216 -4.91 -10.72 -6.77
CA ARG A 216 -4.05 -11.84 -6.34
C ARG A 216 -3.27 -11.45 -5.09
N GLN A 217 -3.13 -12.36 -4.13
CA GLN A 217 -2.35 -12.18 -2.91
C GLN A 217 -1.52 -13.42 -2.64
N LEU A 218 -0.23 -13.23 -2.35
CA LEU A 218 0.64 -14.31 -1.92
C LEU A 218 0.36 -14.65 -0.46
N LEU A 219 -0.24 -15.81 -0.22
CA LEU A 219 -0.56 -16.31 1.11
C LEU A 219 0.68 -16.94 1.76
N LYS A 220 1.42 -17.78 1.03
CA LYS A 220 2.50 -18.57 1.62
C LYS A 220 3.57 -19.00 0.62
N GLU A 221 4.83 -18.95 1.06
CA GLU A 221 5.97 -19.63 0.41
C GLU A 221 6.45 -20.75 1.35
N SER A 222 6.34 -22.02 0.95
CA SER A 222 6.76 -23.14 1.81
C SER A 222 7.32 -24.33 1.04
N PRO A 223 8.18 -25.17 1.66
CA PRO A 223 8.58 -26.43 1.06
C PRO A 223 7.34 -27.30 0.75
N ALA A 224 7.29 -27.88 -0.44
CA ALA A 224 6.14 -28.66 -0.91
C ALA A 224 5.90 -29.92 -0.07
N CYS A 225 6.96 -30.50 0.50
CA CYS A 225 6.87 -31.58 1.46
C CYS A 225 7.05 -31.04 2.88
N GLN A 226 5.95 -30.62 3.51
CA GLN A 226 5.88 -30.53 4.97
C GLN A 226 5.57 -31.93 5.50
N THR A 227 6.53 -32.50 6.22
CA THR A 227 6.55 -33.87 6.74
C THR A 227 5.21 -34.42 7.23
N SER A 228 4.85 -35.64 6.78
CA SER A 228 3.93 -36.51 7.53
C SER A 228 4.53 -37.92 7.71
N PHE A 229 4.79 -38.24 8.98
CA PHE A 229 4.92 -39.55 9.64
C PHE A 229 6.13 -40.47 9.36
N THR A 230 7.01 -40.55 10.37
CA THR A 230 7.59 -41.80 10.91
C THR A 230 7.99 -42.91 9.94
N LEU A 231 8.70 -42.59 8.85
CA LEU A 231 9.56 -43.59 8.22
C LEU A 231 10.76 -43.82 9.15
N LYS A 232 10.74 -44.94 9.87
CA LYS A 232 11.85 -45.42 10.72
C LYS A 232 13.18 -45.15 10.00
N LYS A 233 14.08 -44.44 10.69
CA LYS A 233 15.40 -44.00 10.23
C LYS A 233 16.16 -45.13 9.49
N GLN A 234 16.01 -45.19 8.16
CA GLN A 234 16.81 -46.04 7.28
C GLN A 234 17.76 -45.11 6.49
N PRO A 235 19.07 -45.09 6.82
CA PRO A 235 20.03 -44.17 6.21
C PRO A 235 20.23 -44.39 4.69
N SER A 236 19.87 -45.58 4.18
CA SER A 236 19.93 -45.96 2.75
C SER A 236 18.87 -45.28 1.87
N LEU A 237 17.71 -44.89 2.42
CA LEU A 237 16.62 -44.20 1.68
C LEU A 237 16.85 -42.69 1.54
N ARG A 238 17.91 -42.13 2.16
CA ARG A 238 18.23 -40.69 2.06
C ARG A 238 18.78 -40.26 0.71
N LYS A 239 19.09 -41.19 -0.19
CA LYS A 239 19.58 -40.87 -1.55
C LYS A 239 18.39 -40.53 -2.47
N SER A 240 18.09 -39.23 -2.54
CA SER A 240 17.37 -38.58 -3.64
C SER A 240 15.90 -38.98 -3.86
N LEU A 241 15.01 -38.56 -2.95
CA LEU A 241 13.59 -38.47 -3.31
C LEU A 241 13.44 -37.43 -4.42
N THR A 242 13.01 -37.87 -5.60
CA THR A 242 12.79 -37.01 -6.76
C THR A 242 11.36 -37.12 -7.25
N VAL A 243 10.73 -35.97 -7.52
CA VAL A 243 9.40 -35.92 -8.15
C VAL A 243 9.58 -35.78 -9.65
N MET A 244 8.77 -36.51 -10.42
CA MET A 244 8.73 -36.40 -11.87
C MET A 244 7.72 -35.33 -12.28
N SER A 245 8.14 -34.41 -13.14
CA SER A 245 7.20 -33.56 -13.91
C SER A 245 6.57 -34.40 -15.05
N SER A 246 5.39 -33.98 -15.52
CA SER A 246 4.44 -34.60 -16.47
C SER A 246 4.97 -35.62 -17.50
N PRO A 247 4.15 -36.59 -17.97
CA PRO A 247 4.59 -37.75 -18.78
C PRO A 247 5.11 -37.45 -20.21
N THR A 248 5.29 -36.19 -20.61
CA THR A 248 5.76 -35.84 -21.96
C THR A 248 7.27 -35.59 -22.04
N LEU A 249 7.95 -36.48 -22.76
CA LEU A 249 9.28 -36.48 -23.41
C LEU A 249 10.54 -35.85 -22.77
N ASN A 250 10.49 -35.09 -21.67
CA ASN A 250 11.70 -34.56 -21.02
C ASN A 250 11.61 -34.70 -19.50
N GLN A 251 11.87 -35.91 -19.01
CA GLN A 251 11.85 -36.27 -17.60
C GLN A 251 12.95 -35.52 -16.84
N LYS A 252 12.61 -34.44 -16.13
CA LYS A 252 13.51 -33.80 -15.17
C LYS A 252 13.21 -34.33 -13.76
N ARG A 253 14.25 -34.82 -13.09
CA ARG A 253 14.18 -35.24 -11.69
C ARG A 253 14.38 -34.01 -10.81
N HIS A 254 13.37 -33.67 -10.00
CA HIS A 254 13.43 -32.55 -9.07
C HIS A 254 13.66 -33.06 -7.65
N SER A 255 14.64 -32.52 -6.93
CA SER A 255 14.88 -32.90 -5.53
C SER A 255 13.69 -32.47 -4.66
N VAL A 256 13.07 -33.40 -3.94
CA VAL A 256 11.94 -33.11 -3.03
C VAL A 256 12.27 -32.03 -2.00
N ARG A 257 13.55 -31.91 -1.60
CA ARG A 257 14.01 -30.89 -0.64
C ARG A 257 14.02 -29.47 -1.20
N ASN A 258 14.09 -29.34 -2.53
CA ASN A 258 14.14 -28.06 -3.21
C ASN A 258 12.77 -27.67 -3.78
N LEU A 259 11.74 -28.51 -3.66
CA LEU A 259 10.40 -28.18 -4.11
C LEU A 259 9.70 -27.28 -3.11
N TYR A 260 9.10 -26.20 -3.61
CA TYR A 260 8.36 -25.19 -2.88
C TYR A 260 6.99 -24.97 -3.53
N THR A 261 5.99 -24.75 -2.69
CA THR A 261 4.67 -24.25 -3.07
C THR A 261 4.62 -22.75 -2.85
N LEU A 262 4.24 -22.03 -3.90
CA LEU A 262 3.89 -20.62 -3.85
C LEU A 262 2.36 -20.55 -3.90
N GLU A 263 1.77 -20.37 -2.74
CA GLU A 263 0.32 -20.37 -2.55
C GLU A 263 -0.17 -18.94 -2.61
N CYS A 264 -0.97 -18.65 -3.63
CA CYS A 264 -1.78 -17.44 -3.73
C CYS A 264 -3.23 -17.76 -3.35
N ASN A 265 -4.03 -16.72 -3.15
CA ASN A 265 -5.46 -16.87 -2.85
C ASN A 265 -6.27 -17.52 -3.98
N ASP A 266 -5.80 -17.43 -5.23
CA ASP A 266 -6.48 -17.95 -6.42
C ASP A 266 -5.71 -19.06 -7.15
N ILE A 267 -4.40 -19.21 -6.90
CA ILE A 267 -3.54 -20.17 -7.59
C ILE A 267 -2.51 -20.80 -6.65
N VAL A 268 -2.03 -22.00 -7.02
CA VAL A 268 -0.85 -22.61 -6.38
C VAL A 268 0.17 -22.97 -7.43
N LEU A 269 1.39 -22.47 -7.28
CA LEU A 269 2.50 -22.78 -8.18
C LEU A 269 3.50 -23.71 -7.49
N LEU A 270 3.93 -24.76 -8.19
CA LEU A 270 5.01 -25.62 -7.76
C LEU A 270 6.31 -25.16 -8.43
N ALA A 271 7.31 -24.85 -7.62
CA ALA A 271 8.60 -24.38 -8.11
C ALA A 271 9.76 -25.07 -7.39
N GLU A 272 10.88 -25.21 -8.10
CA GLU A 272 12.13 -25.72 -7.54
C GLU A 272 13.02 -24.54 -7.16
N ARG A 273 13.43 -24.48 -5.91
CA ARG A 273 14.42 -23.50 -5.43
C ARG A 273 15.78 -23.80 -6.06
N THR A 274 16.28 -22.86 -6.85
CA THR A 274 17.57 -22.97 -7.56
C THR A 274 18.69 -22.19 -6.88
N GLY A 275 18.36 -21.28 -5.97
CA GLY A 275 19.35 -20.47 -5.27
C GLY A 275 18.74 -19.42 -4.34
N ALA A 276 19.48 -18.34 -4.14
CA ALA A 276 19.03 -17.15 -3.43
C ALA A 276 19.59 -15.88 -4.09
N THR A 277 18.87 -14.77 -3.95
CA THR A 277 19.34 -13.43 -4.35
C THR A 277 20.47 -12.96 -3.43
N LYS A 278 21.12 -11.85 -3.78
CA LYS A 278 22.16 -11.23 -2.93
C LYS A 278 21.64 -10.87 -1.53
N ASP A 279 20.35 -10.56 -1.45
CA ASP A 279 19.65 -10.21 -0.22
C ASP A 279 19.10 -11.44 0.54
N GLY A 280 19.39 -12.65 0.05
CA GLY A 280 19.03 -13.91 0.71
C GLY A 280 17.65 -14.46 0.38
N HIS A 281 16.87 -13.80 -0.48
CA HIS A 281 15.55 -14.27 -0.90
C HIS A 281 15.67 -15.49 -1.83
N PRO A 282 14.83 -16.53 -1.69
CA PRO A 282 14.89 -17.70 -2.56
C PRO A 282 14.58 -17.35 -4.01
N VAL A 283 15.33 -17.97 -4.92
CA VAL A 283 15.12 -17.92 -6.38
C VAL A 283 14.56 -19.27 -6.82
N TYR A 284 13.56 -19.21 -7.70
CA TYR A 284 12.77 -20.37 -8.08
C TYR A 284 12.82 -20.61 -9.59
N LYS A 285 12.68 -21.86 -9.97
CA LYS A 285 12.40 -22.30 -11.34
C LYS A 285 11.05 -23.00 -11.34
N LEU A 286 10.13 -22.51 -12.16
CA LEU A 286 8.78 -23.05 -12.22
C LEU A 286 8.80 -24.52 -12.71
N VAL A 287 8.08 -25.38 -12.00
CA VAL A 287 7.95 -26.81 -12.29
C VAL A 287 6.53 -27.13 -12.78
N SER A 288 5.50 -26.52 -12.18
CA SER A 288 4.13 -26.62 -12.67
C SER A 288 3.92 -25.76 -13.91
N ARG A 289 2.98 -26.15 -14.78
CA ARG A 289 2.44 -25.19 -15.76
C ARG A 289 1.59 -24.17 -15.00
N PRO A 290 1.71 -22.87 -15.28
CA PRO A 290 0.77 -21.89 -14.74
C PRO A 290 -0.65 -22.24 -15.19
N PRO A 291 -1.68 -22.01 -14.36
CA PRO A 291 -3.06 -22.19 -14.78
C PRO A 291 -3.36 -21.26 -15.97
N SER A 292 -3.94 -21.85 -17.01
CA SER A 292 -4.41 -21.18 -18.21
C SER A 292 -5.90 -20.85 -18.07
N PRO A 293 -6.43 -19.84 -18.77
CA PRO A 293 -7.87 -19.53 -18.76
C PRO A 293 -8.78 -20.70 -19.21
N ILE A 294 -8.19 -21.74 -19.82
CA ILE A 294 -8.89 -22.95 -20.27
C ILE A 294 -9.07 -23.93 -19.10
N ASP A 295 -8.24 -23.85 -18.06
CA ASP A 295 -8.29 -24.74 -16.90
C ASP A 295 -9.46 -24.40 -15.94
N ASP A 296 -10.15 -23.27 -16.15
CA ASP A 296 -11.37 -22.86 -15.44
C ASP A 296 -12.66 -23.48 -16.05
N GLU A 297 -12.57 -24.22 -17.16
CA GLU A 297 -13.69 -25.03 -17.64
C GLU A 297 -14.00 -26.12 -16.60
N PRO A 298 -15.25 -26.26 -16.12
CA PRO A 298 -15.60 -27.30 -15.18
C PRO A 298 -15.26 -28.65 -15.81
N VAL A 299 -14.36 -29.39 -15.16
CA VAL A 299 -14.06 -30.76 -15.54
C VAL A 299 -15.37 -31.55 -15.43
N MET A 300 -16.00 -31.81 -16.58
CA MET A 300 -17.15 -32.68 -16.67
C MET A 300 -16.70 -34.07 -16.24
N VAL A 301 -16.93 -34.39 -14.97
CA VAL A 301 -16.77 -35.73 -14.45
C VAL A 301 -17.82 -36.58 -15.15
N HIS A 302 -17.42 -37.24 -16.25
CA HIS A 302 -18.20 -38.34 -16.78
C HIS A 302 -18.18 -39.46 -15.75
N THR A 303 -19.19 -39.47 -14.87
CA THR A 303 -19.56 -40.68 -14.14
C THR A 303 -19.88 -41.74 -15.20
N ARG A 304 -19.05 -42.78 -15.26
CA ARG A 304 -19.42 -44.00 -15.96
C ARG A 304 -20.76 -44.45 -15.35
N PRO A 305 -21.80 -44.75 -16.15
CA PRO A 305 -23.02 -45.33 -15.60
C PRO A 305 -22.63 -46.62 -14.91
N GLU A 306 -22.82 -46.68 -13.60
CA GLU A 306 -22.63 -47.91 -12.83
C GLU A 306 -23.57 -48.98 -13.37
N ASP A 307 -23.02 -50.19 -13.46
CA ASP A 307 -23.74 -51.45 -13.65
C ASP A 307 -25.01 -51.48 -12.78
N SER A 308 -26.15 -51.22 -13.40
CA SER A 308 -27.47 -51.56 -12.83
C SER A 308 -27.83 -52.96 -13.28
N GLY A 309 -27.11 -53.94 -12.72
CA GLY A 309 -27.51 -55.34 -12.78
C GLY A 309 -28.75 -55.57 -11.92
N VAL A 310 -29.93 -55.46 -12.52
CA VAL A 310 -31.18 -55.94 -11.92
C VAL A 310 -31.38 -57.39 -12.38
N TYR A 311 -31.19 -58.33 -11.45
CA TYR A 311 -31.61 -59.72 -11.59
C TYR A 311 -33.15 -59.78 -11.57
N TYR A 312 -33.74 -60.47 -12.54
CA TYR A 312 -35.02 -61.16 -12.37
C TYR A 312 -34.77 -62.66 -12.54
N GLU A 313 -35.28 -63.43 -11.59
CA GLU A 313 -35.28 -64.89 -11.56
C GLU A 313 -36.19 -65.47 -12.67
N ASP A 314 -35.81 -66.65 -13.16
CA ASP A 314 -36.70 -67.82 -13.18
C ASP A 314 -35.98 -68.98 -12.48
#